data_AF-K9GIU7-F1
#
_entry.id   AF-K9GIU7-F1
#
_cell.length_a   1.000
_cell.length_b   1.000
_cell.length_c   1.000
_cell.angle_alpha   90.00
_cell.angle_beta   90.00
_cell.angle_gamma   90.00
#
_symmetry.space_group_name_H-M   'P 1'
#
loop_
_entity.id
_entity.type
_entity.pdbx_description
1 polymer ?
#
loop_
_entity_poly.entity_id
_entity_poly.type
_entity_poly.pdbx_seq_one_letter_code
_entity_poly.pdbx_strand_id
1 'polypeptide(L)'
;MIMSTLHRLETKLENIPTSILSDLQSLRSQIRPPTHEPQTQLSPAFGGDGNQPLSMLPPMGDNFTPAAAGDGDDFEFEENQTKSDSAGRISISFSQHGVIVWPGARQILPKQLLAAYEMLGKNYVIELESTRPALPMFASPYPLQAGDHWLEVLPLAMIRGLADAFFSVFNPSTPIMDKGFFFSFTLGSAIESGFGSNLESCLVLNVLALGCLAVLAHQEGNYPLPGAQGHRFEPPEWMNVVYEEQPGLRFFNEARRRIGFLMCDNDIQSCQFYLLSSHNVNFNEWEGDMKSRVFWNCLMNETILVQELHLPSSGLSRLEEQVPIPKFIGFETTGYASTRFTSSGVVDDSYFQYHFLAQVAHRIILTRIRHSLYFYCELSCHSLKAKLHPLTLIHHLADSGTFPLPAINTELHHQLEQWRTNLPATIQFNNAPYSSHPTPATPSIHPSPSASIASPAHLSSPRPRQKDPNQPLSPAIAVTDAMLKGRHMIARFHIGRPYLYKALRIPHLLTDEDLVQVRSGLQNAMDWPITQGIFRKMKSCIPIKFAFCSQ
;
A
#
# COMPACT_ATOMS: atom_id res chain seq x y z
N MET A 1 -23.91 8.19 3.39
CA MET A 1 -23.93 7.30 4.57
C MET A 1 -22.63 6.45 4.71
N ILE A 2 -21.95 6.04 3.63
CA ILE A 2 -20.68 5.26 3.69
C ILE A 2 -19.42 6.14 3.65
N MET A 3 -19.41 7.22 2.85
CA MET A 3 -18.38 8.29 2.95
C MET A 3 -18.34 8.89 4.36
N SER A 4 -19.49 8.99 5.04
CA SER A 4 -19.53 9.40 6.46
C SER A 4 -19.07 8.30 7.42
N THR A 5 -18.99 7.03 7.03
CA THR A 5 -18.47 5.95 7.89
C THR A 5 -16.96 5.84 7.76
N LEU A 6 -16.42 5.97 6.54
CA LEU A 6 -14.97 6.02 6.28
C LEU A 6 -14.36 7.34 6.72
N HIS A 7 -14.99 8.48 6.45
CA HIS A 7 -14.57 9.77 7.01
C HIS A 7 -14.73 9.78 8.54
N ARG A 8 -15.77 9.16 9.12
CA ARG A 8 -15.86 8.99 10.58
C ARG A 8 -14.83 7.99 11.13
N LEU A 9 -14.33 7.04 10.34
CA LEU A 9 -13.19 6.20 10.72
C LEU A 9 -11.90 7.01 10.70
N GLU A 10 -11.66 7.79 9.64
CA GLU A 10 -10.54 8.73 9.51
C GLU A 10 -10.54 9.77 10.64
N THR A 11 -11.64 10.49 10.86
CA THR A 11 -11.81 11.45 11.94
C THR A 11 -11.76 10.80 13.33
N LYS A 12 -12.27 9.58 13.53
CA LYS A 12 -12.12 8.87 14.82
C LYS A 12 -10.70 8.37 15.04
N LEU A 13 -10.01 7.95 13.98
CA LEU A 13 -8.62 7.58 14.04
C LEU A 13 -7.82 8.84 14.39
N GLU A 14 -7.91 9.93 13.63
CA GLU A 14 -7.15 11.18 13.78
C GLU A 14 -7.31 11.92 15.12
N ASN A 15 -8.43 11.77 15.82
CA ASN A 15 -8.69 12.49 17.08
C ASN A 15 -8.21 11.79 18.37
N ILE A 16 -7.72 10.55 18.29
CA ILE A 16 -7.20 9.78 19.43
C ILE A 16 -5.70 10.05 19.77
N PRO A 17 -4.79 10.41 18.82
CA PRO A 17 -3.40 10.73 19.13
C PRO A 17 -3.27 11.86 20.17
N THR A 18 -4.12 12.89 20.09
CA THR A 18 -4.15 14.01 21.03
C THR A 18 -4.63 13.60 22.41
N SER A 19 -5.60 12.70 22.53
CA SER A 19 -6.08 12.21 23.83
C SER A 19 -5.08 11.26 24.50
N ILE A 20 -4.41 10.38 23.74
CA ILE A 20 -3.40 9.47 24.29
C ILE A 20 -2.10 10.20 24.60
N LEU A 21 -1.65 11.16 23.77
CA LEU A 21 -0.51 12.02 24.13
C LEU A 21 -0.82 12.91 25.33
N SER A 22 -2.05 13.42 25.48
CA SER A 22 -2.44 14.19 26.66
C SER A 22 -2.50 13.32 27.91
N ASP A 23 -2.93 12.06 27.81
CA ASP A 23 -2.96 11.12 28.93
C ASP A 23 -1.54 10.70 29.35
N LEU A 24 -0.62 10.52 28.39
CA LEU A 24 0.80 10.27 28.67
C LEU A 24 1.51 11.49 29.27
N GLN A 25 1.18 12.71 28.83
CA GLN A 25 1.67 13.95 29.44
C GLN A 25 1.09 14.16 30.86
N SER A 26 -0.18 13.80 31.07
CA SER A 26 -0.86 13.83 32.36
C SER A 26 -0.23 12.86 33.37
N LEU A 27 0.03 11.60 32.97
CA LEU A 27 0.77 10.64 33.80
C LEU A 27 2.19 11.13 34.16
N ARG A 28 2.86 11.82 33.22
CA ARG A 28 4.21 12.38 33.45
C ARG A 28 4.19 13.56 34.43
N SER A 29 3.10 14.31 34.48
CA SER A 29 2.92 15.45 35.40
C SER A 29 2.71 15.01 36.87
N GLN A 30 2.17 13.81 37.08
CA GLN A 30 1.95 13.23 38.41
C GLN A 30 3.22 12.67 39.06
N ILE A 31 4.33 12.55 38.30
CA ILE A 31 5.61 11.96 38.76
C ILE A 31 6.62 13.04 39.22
N ARG A 32 6.28 14.34 39.11
CA ARG A 32 7.16 15.43 39.59
C ARG A 32 6.92 15.71 41.08
N PRO A 33 7.95 15.73 41.95
CA PRO A 33 7.77 16.17 43.33
C PRO A 33 7.45 17.67 43.38
N PRO A 34 6.72 18.15 44.41
CA PRO A 34 6.39 19.56 44.55
C PRO A 34 7.66 20.35 44.88
N THR A 35 8.15 21.13 43.92
CA THR A 35 9.11 22.20 44.21
C THR A 35 8.36 23.34 44.91
N HIS A 36 8.52 23.43 46.22
CA HIS A 36 8.27 24.65 46.96
C HIS A 36 9.25 25.72 46.49
N GLU A 37 8.76 26.89 46.08
CA GLU A 37 9.34 28.22 46.35
C GLU A 37 8.41 29.35 45.81
N PRO A 38 8.51 30.58 46.34
CA PRO A 38 7.36 31.30 46.85
C PRO A 38 6.70 32.24 45.84
N GLN A 39 5.38 32.38 45.99
CA GLN A 39 4.57 33.37 45.32
C GLN A 39 5.00 34.78 45.73
N THR A 40 5.37 35.60 44.75
CA THR A 40 5.24 37.06 44.88
C THR A 40 4.27 37.54 43.80
N GLN A 41 3.06 37.88 44.24
CA GLN A 41 2.07 38.61 43.46
C GLN A 41 2.61 40.00 43.16
N LEU A 42 2.42 40.50 41.94
CA LEU A 42 2.19 41.92 41.65
C LEU A 42 1.50 42.07 40.29
N SER A 43 0.33 42.71 40.34
CA SER A 43 -0.56 43.10 39.22
C SER A 43 -0.02 44.36 38.48
N PRO A 44 -0.63 44.79 37.36
CA PRO A 44 0.05 45.48 36.26
C PRO A 44 0.04 47.01 36.40
N ALA A 45 1.02 47.68 35.79
CA ALA A 45 0.96 49.12 35.56
C ALA A 45 1.53 49.51 34.18
N PHE A 46 0.78 50.41 33.56
CA PHE A 46 0.98 51.07 32.27
C PHE A 46 2.25 51.93 32.19
N GLY A 47 2.77 52.10 30.97
CA GLY A 47 3.40 53.36 30.56
C GLY A 47 4.50 53.26 29.48
N GLY A 48 4.28 53.90 28.33
CA GLY A 48 5.33 54.69 27.68
C GLY A 48 5.85 54.24 26.32
N ASP A 49 5.29 54.86 25.27
CA ASP A 49 5.76 55.05 23.89
C ASP A 49 7.26 55.02 23.58
N GLY A 50 7.59 54.59 22.35
CA GLY A 50 8.79 55.08 21.64
C GLY A 50 9.38 54.18 20.55
N ASN A 51 8.95 54.39 19.30
CA ASN A 51 9.71 54.20 18.04
C ASN A 51 10.57 52.93 17.83
N GLN A 52 10.12 52.02 16.96
CA GLN A 52 11.03 51.19 16.14
C GLN A 52 10.54 51.07 14.68
N PRO A 53 11.45 51.15 13.69
CA PRO A 53 11.13 51.01 12.29
C PRO A 53 10.90 49.53 11.90
N LEU A 54 9.99 49.33 10.95
CA LEU A 54 9.65 48.03 10.34
C LEU A 54 10.89 47.37 9.71
N SER A 55 11.45 46.36 10.40
CA SER A 55 12.44 45.45 9.84
C SER A 55 11.77 44.36 9.04
N MET A 56 12.29 44.14 7.84
CA MET A 56 11.78 43.23 6.83
C MET A 56 11.80 41.77 7.30
N LEU A 57 10.72 41.05 7.01
CA LEU A 57 10.68 39.59 7.07
C LEU A 57 11.61 39.01 5.99
N PRO A 58 12.47 38.02 6.31
CA PRO A 58 13.32 37.38 5.33
C PRO A 58 12.49 36.49 4.38
N PRO A 59 12.92 36.34 3.11
CA PRO A 59 12.18 35.59 2.10
C PRO A 59 12.17 34.10 2.43
N MET A 60 11.00 33.47 2.31
CA MET A 60 10.87 32.01 2.27
C MET A 60 11.52 31.49 0.98
N GLY A 61 12.77 31.02 1.10
CA GLY A 61 13.50 30.34 0.05
C GLY A 61 13.45 28.82 0.22
N ASP A 62 13.31 28.14 -0.92
CA ASP A 62 13.75 26.78 -1.25
C ASP A 62 13.29 25.62 -0.36
N ASN A 63 12.20 24.93 -0.75
CA ASN A 63 11.85 23.62 -0.20
C ASN A 63 11.19 22.65 -1.21
N PHE A 64 11.36 22.86 -2.51
CA PHE A 64 10.76 22.00 -3.55
C PHE A 64 11.78 21.41 -4.54
N THR A 65 12.99 21.11 -4.07
CA THR A 65 13.94 20.29 -4.81
C THR A 65 14.10 18.96 -4.07
N PRO A 66 13.99 17.79 -4.73
CA PRO A 66 14.50 16.57 -4.12
C PRO A 66 15.99 16.80 -3.86
N ALA A 67 16.46 16.49 -2.64
CA ALA A 67 17.87 16.59 -2.30
C ALA A 67 18.67 15.63 -3.19
N ALA A 68 19.07 16.10 -4.37
CA ALA A 68 19.84 15.35 -5.34
C ALA A 68 21.31 15.73 -5.20
N ALA A 69 22.11 14.74 -4.82
CA ALA A 69 23.47 14.51 -5.28
C ALA A 69 24.43 15.71 -5.21
N GLY A 70 24.97 15.95 -4.02
CA GLY A 70 26.25 16.62 -3.83
C GLY A 70 27.24 15.63 -3.22
N ASP A 71 28.31 15.35 -3.96
CA ASP A 71 29.60 14.74 -3.59
C ASP A 71 29.65 13.72 -2.42
N GLY A 72 29.94 12.47 -2.79
CA GLY A 72 30.93 11.65 -2.06
C GLY A 72 30.66 11.27 -0.59
N ASP A 73 29.48 11.52 -0.04
CA ASP A 73 29.14 11.08 1.31
C ASP A 73 28.55 9.67 1.25
N ASP A 74 29.22 8.74 1.91
CA ASP A 74 28.63 7.47 2.33
C ASP A 74 27.32 7.80 3.07
N PHE A 75 26.18 7.63 2.39
CA PHE A 75 24.85 7.87 2.96
C PHE A 75 24.56 6.82 4.04
N GLU A 76 25.11 7.03 5.24
CA GLU A 76 24.79 6.29 6.45
C GLU A 76 23.36 6.65 6.87
N PHE A 77 22.38 5.90 6.37
CA PHE A 77 21.07 5.82 7.00
C PHE A 77 21.25 5.13 8.36
N GLU A 78 21.60 5.91 9.38
CA GLU A 78 21.64 5.49 10.77
C GLU A 78 20.19 5.26 11.25
N GLU A 79 19.61 4.10 10.92
CA GLU A 79 18.89 3.40 11.98
C GLU A 79 19.94 2.86 12.95
N ASN A 80 20.52 3.78 13.73
CA ASN A 80 21.32 3.38 14.86
C ASN A 80 20.37 2.78 15.87
N GLN A 81 20.17 1.47 15.76
CA GLN A 81 19.45 0.61 16.71
C GLN A 81 20.04 0.65 18.14
N THR A 82 20.94 1.59 18.41
CA THR A 82 21.67 1.82 19.66
C THR A 82 21.71 3.29 20.09
N LYS A 83 21.39 4.28 19.23
CA LYS A 83 21.32 5.69 19.63
C LYS A 83 19.90 6.02 20.08
N SER A 84 19.76 6.50 21.30
CA SER A 84 18.48 6.99 21.81
C SER A 84 18.13 8.34 21.20
N ASP A 85 16.86 8.55 20.86
CA ASP A 85 16.33 9.87 20.50
C ASP A 85 16.38 10.84 21.70
N SER A 86 16.00 12.10 21.46
CA SER A 86 15.94 13.13 22.50
C SER A 86 14.99 12.79 23.67
N ALA A 87 14.12 11.81 23.51
CA ALA A 87 13.22 11.28 24.52
C ALA A 87 13.73 9.98 25.19
N GLY A 88 14.95 9.52 24.86
CA GLY A 88 15.54 8.30 25.43
C GLY A 88 15.04 7.01 24.77
N ARG A 89 14.33 7.09 23.64
CA ARG A 89 13.78 5.95 22.92
C ARG A 89 14.76 5.45 21.88
N ILE A 90 14.91 4.14 21.76
CA ILE A 90 15.69 3.47 20.75
C ILE A 90 14.73 2.80 19.77
N SER A 91 14.98 2.98 18.48
CA SER A 91 14.11 2.45 17.42
C SER A 91 14.32 0.95 17.20
N ILE A 92 13.22 0.26 16.88
CA ILE A 92 13.21 -1.11 16.38
C ILE A 92 12.97 -1.01 14.88
N SER A 93 13.80 -1.69 14.06
CA SER A 93 13.57 -1.75 12.61
C SER A 93 12.15 -2.18 12.29
N PHE A 94 11.45 -1.30 11.56
CA PHE A 94 10.17 -1.64 10.94
C PHE A 94 10.36 -2.53 9.71
N SER A 95 11.41 -2.26 8.92
CA SER A 95 11.75 -3.02 7.72
C SER A 95 11.97 -4.50 8.01
N GLN A 96 11.44 -5.37 7.17
CA GLN A 96 11.63 -6.81 7.25
C GLN A 96 13.09 -7.21 7.02
N HIS A 97 13.80 -6.49 6.14
CA HIS A 97 15.23 -6.69 5.90
C HIS A 97 16.09 -6.36 7.13
N GLY A 98 15.58 -5.54 8.05
CA GLY A 98 16.27 -5.17 9.29
C GLY A 98 16.10 -6.16 10.45
N VAL A 99 15.35 -7.27 10.30
CA VAL A 99 15.27 -8.30 11.36
C VAL A 99 16.63 -8.94 11.65
N ILE A 100 17.44 -9.15 10.61
CA ILE A 100 18.75 -9.81 10.71
C ILE A 100 19.75 -9.01 11.55
N VAL A 101 19.57 -7.69 11.68
CA VAL A 101 20.45 -6.84 12.49
C VAL A 101 20.00 -6.74 13.95
N TRP A 102 18.81 -7.26 14.30
CA TRP A 102 18.35 -7.26 15.68
C TRP A 102 19.33 -8.02 16.59
N PRO A 103 19.71 -7.47 17.76
CA PRO A 103 20.71 -8.08 18.63
C PRO A 103 20.38 -9.53 19.01
N GLY A 104 19.11 -9.82 19.31
CA GLY A 104 18.66 -11.17 19.63
C GLY A 104 18.63 -12.12 18.43
N ALA A 105 18.27 -11.62 17.24
CA ALA A 105 18.28 -12.42 16.01
C ALA A 105 19.71 -12.86 15.63
N ARG A 106 20.69 -11.94 15.72
CA ARG A 106 22.11 -12.25 15.46
C ARG A 106 22.69 -13.35 16.35
N GLN A 107 22.12 -13.56 17.55
CA GLN A 107 22.57 -14.62 18.46
C GLN A 107 22.06 -16.01 18.05
N ILE A 108 20.91 -16.08 17.38
CA ILE A 108 20.26 -17.35 17.02
C ILE A 108 20.43 -17.74 15.55
N LEU A 109 20.66 -16.77 14.66
CA LEU A 109 20.76 -17.02 13.23
C LEU A 109 22.08 -17.73 12.88
N PRO A 110 22.09 -18.59 11.83
CA PRO A 110 23.30 -19.30 11.42
C PRO A 110 24.45 -18.36 11.05
N LYS A 111 25.67 -18.66 11.50
CA LYS A 111 26.87 -17.85 11.22
C LYS A 111 27.09 -17.62 9.72
N GLN A 112 26.80 -18.62 8.88
CA GLN A 112 26.92 -18.50 7.42
C GLN A 112 25.97 -17.44 6.84
N LEU A 113 24.75 -17.34 7.37
CA LEU A 113 23.77 -16.33 6.95
C LEU A 113 24.24 -14.93 7.36
N LEU A 114 24.76 -14.77 8.58
CA LEU A 114 25.28 -13.49 9.06
C LEU A 114 26.49 -13.03 8.26
N ALA A 115 27.42 -13.94 7.95
CA ALA A 115 28.57 -13.64 7.09
C ALA A 115 28.13 -13.25 5.67
N ALA A 116 27.15 -13.95 5.09
CA ALA A 116 26.59 -13.58 3.78
C ALA A 116 25.93 -12.19 3.80
N TYR A 117 25.20 -11.85 4.87
CA TYR A 117 24.62 -10.52 5.03
C TYR A 117 25.69 -9.43 5.19
N GLU A 118 26.75 -9.68 5.95
CA GLU A 118 27.87 -8.76 6.10
C GLU A 118 28.60 -8.51 4.77
N MET A 119 28.70 -9.53 3.90
CA MET A 119 29.23 -9.38 2.54
C MET A 119 28.31 -8.57 1.62
N LEU A 120 26.99 -8.68 1.80
CA LEU A 120 26.00 -7.95 1.01
C LEU A 120 25.88 -6.47 1.42
N GLY A 121 26.16 -6.15 2.68
CA GLY A 121 26.03 -4.79 3.21
C GLY A 121 24.59 -4.42 3.63
N LYS A 122 24.44 -3.31 4.36
CA LYS A 122 23.12 -2.87 4.88
C LYS A 122 22.15 -2.46 3.77
N ASN A 123 22.68 -1.88 2.69
CA ASN A 123 21.90 -1.33 1.57
C ASN A 123 21.81 -2.29 0.37
N TYR A 124 22.09 -3.58 0.59
CA TYR A 124 22.19 -4.57 -0.49
C TYR A 124 20.97 -4.60 -1.43
N VAL A 125 19.77 -4.31 -0.93
CA VAL A 125 18.56 -4.27 -1.77
C VAL A 125 18.65 -3.17 -2.82
N ILE A 126 19.12 -1.98 -2.42
CA ILE A 126 19.31 -0.84 -3.31
C ILE A 126 20.51 -1.07 -4.23
N GLU A 127 21.60 -1.65 -3.73
CA GLU A 127 22.79 -1.98 -4.52
C GLU A 127 22.52 -3.05 -5.58
N LEU A 128 21.75 -4.09 -5.23
CA LEU A 128 21.31 -5.11 -6.19
C LEU A 128 20.39 -4.51 -7.26
N GLU A 129 19.51 -3.59 -6.89
CA GLU A 129 18.64 -2.91 -7.87
C GLU A 129 19.42 -1.92 -8.74
N SER A 130 20.40 -1.18 -8.19
CA SER A 130 21.23 -0.24 -8.95
C SER A 130 22.19 -0.94 -9.91
N THR A 131 22.57 -2.19 -9.61
CA THR A 131 23.40 -3.05 -10.47
C THR A 131 22.57 -3.96 -11.39
N ARG A 132 21.23 -3.93 -11.27
CA ARG A 132 20.35 -4.72 -12.14
C ARG A 132 20.59 -4.32 -13.60
N PRO A 133 20.74 -5.30 -14.52
CA PRO A 133 20.91 -4.99 -15.94
C PRO A 133 19.79 -4.07 -16.44
N ALA A 134 20.18 -2.99 -17.11
CA ALA A 134 19.22 -2.07 -17.70
C ALA A 134 18.30 -2.83 -18.66
N LEU A 135 17.02 -2.45 -18.67
CA LEU A 135 16.07 -3.00 -19.64
C LEU A 135 16.55 -2.70 -21.06
N PRO A 136 16.50 -3.68 -21.98
CA PRO A 136 16.82 -3.44 -23.39
C PRO A 136 16.03 -2.24 -23.90
N MET A 137 16.68 -1.32 -24.61
CA MET A 137 16.03 -0.09 -25.08
C MET A 137 15.36 -0.24 -26.46
N PHE A 138 15.67 -1.31 -27.19
CA PHE A 138 15.09 -1.54 -28.50
C PHE A 138 13.66 -2.08 -28.38
N ALA A 139 12.78 -1.64 -29.28
CA ALA A 139 11.47 -2.23 -29.49
C ALA A 139 11.50 -3.05 -30.77
N SER A 140 11.06 -4.31 -30.72
CA SER A 140 10.92 -5.12 -31.93
C SER A 140 9.56 -4.83 -32.58
N PRO A 141 9.52 -4.44 -33.87
CA PRO A 141 8.25 -4.13 -34.54
C PRO A 141 7.33 -5.35 -34.58
N TYR A 142 6.02 -5.11 -34.53
CA TYR A 142 5.00 -6.15 -34.65
C TYR A 142 3.92 -5.74 -35.66
N PRO A 143 3.72 -6.49 -36.76
CA PRO A 143 4.55 -7.59 -37.22
C PRO A 143 5.94 -7.10 -37.68
N LEU A 144 6.95 -7.98 -37.68
CA LEU A 144 8.34 -7.63 -38.03
C LEU A 144 8.46 -6.93 -39.40
N GLN A 145 7.57 -7.25 -40.33
CA GLN A 145 7.50 -6.71 -41.68
C GLN A 145 7.21 -5.19 -41.70
N ALA A 146 6.60 -4.64 -40.65
CA ALA A 146 6.05 -3.30 -40.65
C ALA A 146 7.08 -2.18 -40.37
N GLY A 147 8.31 -2.54 -40.00
CA GLY A 147 9.39 -1.58 -39.74
C GLY A 147 9.00 -0.53 -38.70
N ASP A 148 9.38 0.72 -38.92
CA ASP A 148 9.20 1.81 -37.95
C ASP A 148 7.73 2.24 -37.77
N HIS A 149 6.86 1.94 -38.73
CA HIS A 149 5.43 2.28 -38.72
C HIS A 149 4.55 1.17 -38.12
N TRP A 150 5.14 0.22 -37.40
CA TRP A 150 4.43 -0.96 -36.88
C TRP A 150 3.24 -0.65 -35.97
N LEU A 151 3.25 0.50 -35.28
CA LEU A 151 2.13 0.94 -34.45
C LEU A 151 0.88 1.32 -35.25
N GLU A 152 1.05 1.85 -36.46
CA GLU A 152 -0.04 2.28 -37.34
C GLU A 152 -0.82 1.10 -37.93
N VAL A 153 -0.18 -0.07 -38.01
CA VAL A 153 -0.76 -1.28 -38.61
C VAL A 153 -1.29 -2.29 -37.58
N LEU A 154 -1.28 -1.93 -36.29
CA LEU A 154 -1.78 -2.80 -35.24
C LEU A 154 -3.28 -3.08 -35.40
N PRO A 155 -3.72 -4.35 -35.32
CA PRO A 155 -5.14 -4.67 -35.39
C PRO A 155 -5.92 -3.99 -34.25
N LEU A 156 -7.01 -3.30 -34.58
CA LEU A 156 -7.87 -2.66 -33.58
C LEU A 156 -8.39 -3.64 -32.52
N ALA A 157 -8.65 -4.90 -32.91
CA ALA A 157 -9.05 -5.96 -31.99
C ALA A 157 -7.97 -6.29 -30.94
N MET A 158 -6.69 -6.19 -31.32
CA MET A 158 -5.57 -6.38 -30.39
C MET A 158 -5.45 -5.18 -29.44
N ILE A 159 -5.45 -3.96 -29.98
CA ILE A 159 -5.39 -2.73 -29.17
C ILE A 159 -6.52 -2.73 -28.14
N ARG A 160 -7.75 -2.99 -28.60
CA ARG A 160 -8.93 -3.08 -27.74
C ARG A 160 -8.82 -4.21 -26.72
N GLY A 161 -8.43 -5.41 -27.16
CA GLY A 161 -8.31 -6.59 -26.30
C GLY A 161 -7.28 -6.43 -25.18
N LEU A 162 -6.11 -5.86 -25.49
CA LEU A 162 -5.07 -5.55 -24.50
C LEU A 162 -5.53 -4.46 -23.52
N ALA A 163 -6.16 -3.39 -24.03
CA ALA A 163 -6.70 -2.33 -23.17
C ALA A 163 -7.80 -2.84 -22.24
N ASP A 164 -8.77 -3.61 -22.75
CA ASP A 164 -9.81 -4.22 -21.92
C ASP A 164 -9.20 -5.19 -20.88
N ALA A 165 -8.17 -5.97 -21.25
CA ALA A 165 -7.45 -6.83 -20.31
C ALA A 165 -6.80 -6.01 -19.18
N PHE A 166 -6.10 -4.91 -19.48
CA PHE A 166 -5.54 -4.00 -18.47
C PHE A 166 -6.61 -3.50 -17.49
N PHE A 167 -7.73 -2.97 -18.01
CA PHE A 167 -8.84 -2.47 -17.18
C PHE A 167 -9.53 -3.58 -16.37
N SER A 168 -9.38 -4.84 -16.76
CA SER A 168 -9.95 -5.98 -16.03
C SER A 168 -9.07 -6.55 -14.92
N VAL A 169 -7.77 -6.20 -14.87
CA VAL A 169 -6.81 -6.78 -13.92
C VAL A 169 -6.14 -5.72 -13.05
N PHE A 170 -5.52 -4.71 -13.66
CA PHE A 170 -4.67 -3.75 -12.94
C PHE A 170 -5.45 -2.53 -12.44
N ASN A 171 -6.21 -1.86 -13.32
CA ASN A 171 -6.97 -0.65 -12.96
C ASN A 171 -7.93 -0.84 -11.77
N PRO A 172 -8.57 -2.02 -11.54
CA PRO A 172 -9.44 -2.21 -10.37
C PRO A 172 -8.72 -2.07 -9.02
N SER A 173 -7.42 -2.40 -8.95
CA SER A 173 -6.61 -2.24 -7.73
C SER A 173 -5.89 -0.89 -7.68
N THR A 174 -5.67 -0.27 -8.84
CA THR A 174 -5.00 1.02 -9.00
C THR A 174 -5.83 1.94 -9.92
N PRO A 175 -6.90 2.57 -9.42
CA PRO A 175 -7.87 3.30 -10.24
C PRO A 175 -7.36 4.69 -10.68
N ILE A 176 -6.17 4.72 -11.28
CA ILE A 176 -5.49 5.94 -11.75
C ILE A 176 -5.98 6.41 -13.13
N MET A 177 -6.81 5.59 -13.81
CA MET A 177 -7.44 5.92 -15.08
C MET A 177 -8.95 5.75 -15.02
N ASP A 178 -9.68 6.69 -15.64
CA ASP A 178 -11.10 6.54 -15.92
C ASP A 178 -11.28 5.74 -17.22
N LYS A 179 -11.96 4.59 -17.11
CA LYS A 179 -12.17 3.68 -18.24
C LYS A 179 -13.00 4.33 -19.36
N GLY A 180 -14.02 5.10 -19.00
CA GLY A 180 -14.89 5.78 -19.96
C GLY A 180 -14.11 6.83 -20.74
N PHE A 181 -13.42 7.73 -20.04
CA PHE A 181 -12.58 8.76 -20.65
C PHE A 181 -11.49 8.15 -21.54
N PHE A 182 -10.82 7.09 -21.08
CA PHE A 182 -9.80 6.41 -21.86
C PHE A 182 -10.33 5.90 -23.21
N PHE A 183 -11.45 5.16 -23.20
CA PHE A 183 -11.98 4.58 -24.43
C PHE A 183 -12.69 5.60 -25.32
N SER A 184 -13.23 6.68 -24.75
CA SER A 184 -13.91 7.72 -25.51
C SER A 184 -12.96 8.76 -26.11
N PHE A 185 -11.84 9.06 -25.46
CA PHE A 185 -10.97 10.17 -25.85
C PHE A 185 -9.51 9.73 -26.02
N THR A 186 -8.88 9.20 -24.97
CA THR A 186 -7.44 8.91 -24.97
C THR A 186 -7.04 7.91 -26.06
N LEU A 187 -7.81 6.82 -26.19
CA LEU A 187 -7.55 5.79 -27.19
C LEU A 187 -7.79 6.30 -28.61
N GLY A 188 -8.86 7.08 -28.83
CA GLY A 188 -9.16 7.68 -30.12
C GLY A 188 -8.04 8.62 -30.58
N SER A 189 -7.60 9.51 -29.70
CA SER A 189 -6.51 10.44 -29.98
C SER A 189 -5.18 9.75 -30.32
N ALA A 190 -4.84 8.66 -29.61
CA ALA A 190 -3.67 7.86 -29.93
C ALA A 190 -3.79 7.20 -31.32
N ILE A 191 -4.94 6.62 -31.65
CA ILE A 191 -5.16 5.96 -32.96
C ILE A 191 -5.16 6.98 -34.10
N GLU A 192 -5.87 8.10 -33.96
CA GLU A 192 -5.96 9.16 -34.96
C GLU A 192 -4.61 9.80 -35.27
N SER A 193 -3.73 9.90 -34.27
CA SER A 193 -2.36 10.39 -34.43
C SER A 193 -1.37 9.33 -34.93
N GLY A 194 -1.82 8.11 -35.26
CA GLY A 194 -0.95 7.01 -35.67
C GLY A 194 0.00 6.56 -34.55
N PHE A 195 -0.43 6.70 -33.30
CA PHE A 195 0.40 6.73 -32.12
C PHE A 195 1.53 7.76 -32.32
N GLY A 196 1.23 9.05 -32.18
CA GLY A 196 2.21 10.14 -32.26
C GLY A 196 3.09 10.30 -31.00
N SER A 197 4.01 11.27 -31.02
CA SER A 197 4.78 11.67 -29.82
C SER A 197 3.96 12.62 -28.95
N ASN A 198 2.88 12.12 -28.34
CA ASN A 198 1.99 12.84 -27.43
C ASN A 198 1.70 12.01 -26.16
N LEU A 199 1.10 12.65 -25.16
CA LEU A 199 0.83 12.01 -23.85
C LEU A 199 -0.19 10.88 -23.98
N GLU A 200 -1.21 11.04 -24.82
CA GLU A 200 -2.26 10.06 -25.08
C GLU A 200 -1.66 8.75 -25.61
N SER A 201 -0.75 8.84 -26.59
CA SER A 201 -0.05 7.67 -27.12
C SER A 201 0.85 7.02 -26.09
N CYS A 202 1.57 7.80 -25.27
CA CYS A 202 2.39 7.25 -24.18
C CYS A 202 1.52 6.48 -23.16
N LEU A 203 0.37 7.04 -22.80
CA LEU A 203 -0.59 6.40 -21.90
C LEU A 203 -1.15 5.11 -22.50
N VAL A 204 -1.62 5.14 -23.76
CA VAL A 204 -2.15 3.94 -24.43
C VAL A 204 -1.06 2.87 -24.54
N LEU A 205 0.17 3.21 -24.93
CA LEU A 205 1.26 2.24 -25.02
C LEU A 205 1.58 1.58 -23.67
N ASN A 206 1.58 2.34 -22.57
CA ASN A 206 1.72 1.75 -21.22
C ASN A 206 0.52 0.86 -20.84
N VAL A 207 -0.70 1.24 -21.22
CA VAL A 207 -1.89 0.41 -21.05
C VAL A 207 -1.78 -0.89 -21.86
N LEU A 208 -1.26 -0.86 -23.09
CA LEU A 208 -1.05 -2.05 -23.91
C LEU A 208 0.05 -2.96 -23.32
N ALA A 209 1.14 -2.37 -22.81
CA ALA A 209 2.22 -3.12 -22.15
C ALA A 209 1.71 -3.90 -20.94
N LEU A 210 0.98 -3.22 -20.04
CA LEU A 210 0.34 -3.88 -18.90
C LEU A 210 -0.81 -4.80 -19.34
N GLY A 211 -1.47 -4.51 -20.46
CA GLY A 211 -2.44 -5.37 -21.11
C GLY A 211 -1.87 -6.73 -21.50
N CYS A 212 -0.62 -6.78 -21.97
CA CYS A 212 0.08 -8.05 -22.24
C CYS A 212 0.21 -8.90 -20.96
N LEU A 213 0.65 -8.29 -19.85
CA LEU A 213 0.72 -8.98 -18.56
C LEU A 213 -0.67 -9.41 -18.05
N ALA A 214 -1.70 -8.60 -18.29
CA ALA A 214 -3.08 -8.92 -17.90
C ALA A 214 -3.60 -10.13 -18.67
N VAL A 215 -3.33 -10.23 -19.98
CA VAL A 215 -3.70 -11.41 -20.79
C VAL A 215 -3.03 -12.67 -20.26
N LEU A 216 -1.75 -12.60 -19.90
CA LEU A 216 -1.06 -13.74 -19.27
C LEU A 216 -1.65 -14.08 -17.90
N ALA A 217 -2.04 -13.10 -17.07
CA ALA A 217 -2.72 -13.38 -15.81
C ALA A 217 -4.05 -14.12 -16.01
N HIS A 218 -4.82 -13.76 -17.05
CA HIS A 218 -6.02 -14.50 -17.46
C HIS A 218 -5.68 -15.92 -17.90
N GLN A 219 -4.64 -16.10 -18.73
CA GLN A 219 -4.18 -17.42 -19.18
C GLN A 219 -3.73 -18.32 -18.02
N GLU A 220 -2.86 -17.80 -17.15
CA GLU A 220 -2.31 -18.49 -15.98
C GLU A 220 -3.39 -18.88 -14.97
N GLY A 221 -4.41 -18.02 -14.79
CA GLY A 221 -5.56 -18.27 -13.93
C GLY A 221 -6.69 -19.07 -14.61
N ASN A 222 -6.58 -19.35 -15.92
CA ASN A 222 -7.61 -19.96 -16.76
C ASN A 222 -8.94 -19.19 -16.73
N TYR A 223 -8.86 -17.87 -16.76
CA TYR A 223 -10.00 -16.95 -16.82
C TYR A 223 -10.29 -16.52 -18.27
N PRO A 224 -11.56 -16.33 -18.65
CA PRO A 224 -11.90 -15.80 -19.96
C PRO A 224 -11.46 -14.34 -20.09
N LEU A 225 -10.97 -13.96 -21.26
CA LEU A 225 -10.70 -12.56 -21.57
C LEU A 225 -12.01 -11.74 -21.57
N PRO A 226 -11.95 -10.42 -21.29
CA PRO A 226 -13.13 -9.57 -21.38
C PRO A 226 -13.82 -9.67 -22.75
N GLY A 227 -15.13 -9.89 -22.73
CA GLY A 227 -15.95 -10.05 -23.95
C GLY A 227 -15.95 -11.46 -24.56
N ALA A 228 -15.20 -12.43 -24.01
CA ALA A 228 -15.27 -13.81 -24.46
C ALA A 228 -16.59 -14.48 -24.04
N GLN A 229 -17.09 -15.40 -24.88
CA GLN A 229 -18.32 -16.16 -24.63
C GLN A 229 -18.10 -17.36 -23.69
N GLY A 230 -16.87 -17.87 -23.64
CA GLY A 230 -16.48 -19.01 -22.80
C GLY A 230 -16.28 -18.66 -21.31
N HIS A 231 -16.10 -19.69 -20.50
CA HIS A 231 -15.81 -19.57 -19.05
C HIS A 231 -14.34 -19.85 -18.71
N ARG A 232 -13.50 -20.03 -19.72
CA ARG A 232 -12.08 -20.39 -19.61
C ARG A 232 -11.28 -19.49 -20.52
N PHE A 233 -9.97 -19.50 -20.31
CA PHE A 233 -9.08 -18.79 -21.22
C PHE A 233 -9.11 -19.43 -22.61
N GLU A 234 -9.40 -18.62 -23.62
CA GLU A 234 -9.30 -18.97 -25.02
C GLU A 234 -8.29 -18.02 -25.67
N PRO A 235 -7.19 -18.53 -26.27
CA PRO A 235 -6.18 -17.68 -26.87
C PRO A 235 -6.78 -16.83 -28.02
N PRO A 236 -6.65 -15.49 -27.98
CA PRO A 236 -7.07 -14.66 -29.10
C PRO A 236 -6.12 -14.82 -30.30
N GLU A 237 -6.57 -14.50 -31.51
CA GLU A 237 -5.74 -14.60 -32.73
C GLU A 237 -4.45 -13.77 -32.64
N TRP A 238 -4.49 -12.66 -31.89
CA TRP A 238 -3.36 -11.75 -31.69
C TRP A 238 -2.45 -12.15 -30.52
N MET A 239 -2.63 -13.32 -29.90
CA MET A 239 -1.89 -13.76 -28.69
C MET A 239 -0.36 -13.68 -28.86
N ASN A 240 0.16 -13.88 -30.07
CA ASN A 240 1.59 -13.83 -30.36
C ASN A 240 2.26 -12.49 -29.99
N VAL A 241 1.52 -11.38 -29.95
CA VAL A 241 2.08 -10.08 -29.53
C VAL A 241 2.53 -10.09 -28.07
N VAL A 242 1.89 -10.93 -27.23
CA VAL A 242 2.13 -11.00 -25.78
C VAL A 242 3.40 -11.79 -25.46
N TYR A 243 3.80 -12.70 -26.35
CA TYR A 243 4.96 -13.56 -26.15
C TYR A 243 6.25 -12.85 -26.57
N GLU A 244 6.89 -12.24 -25.58
CA GLU A 244 8.23 -11.68 -25.62
C GLU A 244 9.02 -12.21 -24.42
N GLU A 245 10.35 -12.02 -24.42
CA GLU A 245 11.17 -12.29 -23.22
C GLU A 245 10.61 -11.55 -21.99
N GLN A 246 10.18 -10.31 -22.19
CA GLN A 246 9.44 -9.51 -21.23
C GLN A 246 8.10 -9.09 -21.86
N PRO A 247 6.97 -9.64 -21.41
CA PRO A 247 5.67 -9.35 -22.00
C PRO A 247 5.35 -7.85 -22.02
N GLY A 248 5.02 -7.32 -23.20
CA GLY A 248 4.67 -5.91 -23.39
C GLY A 248 5.86 -4.95 -23.47
N LEU A 249 7.11 -5.44 -23.43
CA LEU A 249 8.31 -4.61 -23.45
C LEU A 249 8.37 -3.70 -24.68
N ARG A 250 7.97 -4.17 -25.87
CA ARG A 250 7.94 -3.32 -27.08
C ARG A 250 7.09 -2.05 -26.91
N PHE A 251 5.93 -2.17 -26.28
CA PHE A 251 5.03 -1.05 -26.05
C PHE A 251 5.60 -0.13 -24.97
N PHE A 252 6.13 -0.72 -23.89
CA PHE A 252 6.75 0.03 -22.80
C PHE A 252 7.98 0.83 -23.26
N ASN A 253 8.85 0.25 -24.08
CA ASN A 253 10.02 0.95 -24.61
C ASN A 253 9.64 2.10 -25.54
N GLU A 254 8.60 1.92 -26.35
CA GLU A 254 8.12 2.97 -27.23
C GLU A 254 7.46 4.11 -26.44
N ALA A 255 6.72 3.79 -25.37
CA ALA A 255 6.23 4.77 -24.41
C ALA A 255 7.38 5.52 -23.73
N ARG A 256 8.41 4.80 -23.24
CA ARG A 256 9.62 5.37 -22.61
C ARG A 256 10.39 6.30 -23.54
N ARG A 257 10.57 5.90 -24.80
CA ARG A 257 11.25 6.69 -25.82
C ARG A 257 10.55 8.03 -26.01
N ARG A 258 9.21 8.01 -26.09
CA ARG A 258 8.38 9.20 -26.33
C ARG A 258 8.25 10.10 -25.13
N ILE A 259 7.98 9.52 -23.96
CA ILE A 259 7.89 10.31 -22.73
C ILE A 259 9.23 10.98 -22.41
N GLY A 260 10.38 10.39 -22.80
CA GLY A 260 11.67 11.04 -22.73
C GLY A 260 11.77 12.34 -23.54
N PHE A 261 11.17 12.39 -24.73
CA PHE A 261 11.07 13.63 -25.51
C PHE A 261 10.14 14.65 -24.86
N LEU A 262 9.04 14.19 -24.24
CA LEU A 262 8.02 15.04 -23.63
C LEU A 262 8.40 15.56 -22.23
N MET A 263 9.18 14.81 -21.45
CA MET A 263 9.58 15.17 -20.08
C MET A 263 10.68 16.25 -20.03
N CYS A 264 11.29 16.57 -21.17
CA CYS A 264 12.32 17.62 -21.25
C CYS A 264 11.74 19.04 -21.29
N ASP A 265 10.42 19.22 -21.35
CA ASP A 265 9.77 20.53 -21.39
C ASP A 265 9.64 21.21 -20.01
N ASN A 266 10.41 20.79 -18.98
CA ASN A 266 10.49 21.47 -17.69
C ASN A 266 11.33 22.77 -17.77
N ASP A 267 10.99 23.66 -18.70
CA ASP A 267 11.59 24.97 -18.83
C ASP A 267 10.92 25.99 -17.86
N ILE A 268 11.53 27.18 -17.74
CA ILE A 268 10.99 28.24 -16.89
C ILE A 268 9.57 28.63 -17.32
N GLN A 269 9.23 28.45 -18.60
CA GLN A 269 7.92 28.73 -19.16
C GLN A 269 6.87 27.73 -18.68
N SER A 270 7.21 26.44 -18.54
CA SER A 270 6.36 25.42 -17.91
C SER A 270 6.16 25.70 -16.42
N CYS A 271 7.21 26.11 -15.69
CA CYS A 271 7.05 26.55 -14.31
C CYS A 271 6.15 27.79 -14.19
N GLN A 272 6.36 28.80 -15.04
CA GLN A 272 5.52 29.99 -15.11
C GLN A 272 4.08 29.61 -15.47
N PHE A 273 3.87 28.71 -16.41
CA PHE A 273 2.56 28.18 -16.77
C PHE A 273 1.92 27.50 -15.57
N TYR A 274 2.56 26.56 -14.89
CA TYR A 274 1.98 25.91 -13.71
C TYR A 274 1.69 26.88 -12.56
N LEU A 275 2.55 27.89 -12.34
CA LEU A 275 2.33 28.94 -11.34
C LEU A 275 1.16 29.86 -11.71
N LEU A 276 1.03 30.23 -12.98
CA LEU A 276 -0.04 31.09 -13.50
C LEU A 276 -1.36 30.33 -13.72
N SER A 277 -1.27 29.03 -14.00
CA SER A 277 -2.37 28.08 -14.18
C SER A 277 -2.66 27.30 -12.90
N SER A 278 -2.12 27.74 -11.76
CA SER A 278 -2.46 27.22 -10.43
C SER A 278 -3.91 27.55 -10.10
N HIS A 279 -4.82 26.81 -10.73
CA HIS A 279 -6.23 26.84 -10.46
C HIS A 279 -6.49 26.00 -9.21
N ASN A 280 -7.33 26.50 -8.30
CA ASN A 280 -7.81 25.70 -7.17
C ASN A 280 -8.42 24.40 -7.71
N VAL A 281 -7.91 23.26 -7.28
CA VAL A 281 -8.42 21.96 -7.71
C VAL A 281 -9.79 21.74 -7.07
N ASN A 282 -10.85 21.72 -7.87
CA ASN A 282 -12.18 21.34 -7.38
C ASN A 282 -12.28 19.82 -7.28
N PHE A 283 -12.01 19.26 -6.10
CA PHE A 283 -12.13 17.83 -5.82
C PHE A 283 -13.57 17.28 -5.84
N ASN A 284 -14.57 18.11 -6.13
CA ASN A 284 -15.95 17.68 -6.36
C ASN A 284 -16.27 17.46 -7.86
N GLU A 285 -15.30 17.67 -8.73
CA GLU A 285 -15.41 17.42 -10.17
C GLU A 285 -14.53 16.24 -10.58
N TRP A 286 -14.81 15.68 -11.75
CA TRP A 286 -14.11 14.51 -12.28
C TRP A 286 -12.59 14.68 -12.27
N GLU A 287 -12.06 15.81 -12.73
CA GLU A 287 -10.61 16.02 -12.81
C GLU A 287 -9.96 16.06 -11.41
N GLY A 288 -10.61 16.75 -10.46
CA GLY A 288 -10.15 16.79 -9.07
C GLY A 288 -10.19 15.41 -8.42
N ASP A 289 -11.24 14.64 -8.65
CA ASP A 289 -11.33 13.26 -8.16
C ASP A 289 -10.24 12.35 -8.76
N MET A 290 -9.93 12.49 -10.06
CA MET A 290 -8.83 11.78 -10.70
C MET A 290 -7.47 12.12 -10.06
N LYS A 291 -7.22 13.40 -9.74
CA LYS A 291 -6.03 13.83 -8.99
C LYS A 291 -5.97 13.19 -7.60
N SER A 292 -7.08 13.12 -6.88
CA SER A 292 -7.17 12.38 -5.61
C SER A 292 -6.81 10.91 -5.78
N ARG A 293 -7.35 10.22 -6.81
CA ARG A 293 -7.03 8.79 -7.05
C ARG A 293 -5.53 8.58 -7.28
N VAL A 294 -4.89 9.43 -8.08
CA VAL A 294 -3.44 9.36 -8.34
C VAL A 294 -2.67 9.62 -7.05
N PHE A 295 -2.99 10.68 -6.32
CA PHE A 295 -2.35 11.03 -5.05
C PHE A 295 -2.35 9.86 -4.06
N TRP A 296 -3.53 9.28 -3.79
CA TRP A 296 -3.66 8.21 -2.81
C TRP A 296 -2.98 6.90 -3.26
N ASN A 297 -2.93 6.61 -4.58
CA ASN A 297 -2.13 5.51 -5.11
C ASN A 297 -0.63 5.75 -4.86
N CYS A 298 -0.13 6.94 -5.17
CA CYS A 298 1.27 7.30 -4.96
C CYS A 298 1.66 7.23 -3.48
N LEU A 299 0.85 7.82 -2.60
CA LEU A 299 1.10 7.84 -1.16
C LEU A 299 1.12 6.44 -0.55
N MET A 300 0.20 5.55 -0.96
CA MET A 300 0.21 4.15 -0.52
C MET A 300 1.47 3.41 -0.93
N ASN A 301 1.93 3.56 -2.17
CA ASN A 301 3.14 2.92 -2.66
C ASN A 301 4.40 3.49 -2.00
N GLU A 302 4.51 4.82 -1.91
CA GLU A 302 5.64 5.50 -1.26
C GLU A 302 5.77 5.04 0.20
N THR A 303 4.65 4.95 0.93
CA THR A 303 4.66 4.55 2.34
C THR A 303 5.32 3.18 2.54
N ILE A 304 5.08 2.23 1.65
CA ILE A 304 5.68 0.89 1.73
C ILE A 304 7.16 0.94 1.36
N LEU A 305 7.51 1.62 0.27
CA LEU A 305 8.89 1.70 -0.21
C LEU A 305 9.81 2.41 0.80
N VAL A 306 9.38 3.54 1.36
CA VAL A 306 10.12 4.30 2.37
C VAL A 306 10.30 3.47 3.65
N GLN A 307 9.27 2.74 4.08
CA GLN A 307 9.31 1.96 5.32
C GLN A 307 10.12 0.67 5.21
N GLU A 308 10.10 -0.02 4.07
CA GLU A 308 10.79 -1.30 3.88
C GLU A 308 12.21 -1.15 3.34
N LEU A 309 12.44 -0.18 2.44
CA LEU A 309 13.72 0.00 1.75
C LEU A 309 14.56 1.16 2.30
N HIS A 310 14.05 1.87 3.32
CA HIS A 310 14.70 3.04 3.93
C HIS A 310 15.03 4.16 2.92
N LEU A 311 14.19 4.31 1.89
CA LEU A 311 14.33 5.41 0.93
C LEU A 311 13.88 6.74 1.54
N PRO A 312 14.44 7.89 1.13
CA PRO A 312 13.96 9.19 1.57
C PRO A 312 12.53 9.43 1.09
N SER A 313 11.69 10.06 1.92
CA SER A 313 10.36 10.49 1.50
C SER A 313 10.45 11.67 0.53
N SER A 314 9.58 11.67 -0.48
CA SER A 314 9.37 12.77 -1.41
C SER A 314 8.68 13.99 -0.78
N GLY A 315 8.08 13.84 0.40
CA GLY A 315 7.26 14.86 1.05
C GLY A 315 5.76 14.80 0.68
N LEU A 316 5.34 13.83 -0.14
CA LEU A 316 3.94 13.65 -0.56
C LEU A 316 2.97 13.53 0.62
N SER A 317 3.40 12.93 1.74
CA SER A 317 2.59 12.83 2.96
C SER A 317 2.17 14.17 3.57
N ARG A 318 2.86 15.28 3.24
CA ARG A 318 2.49 16.62 3.72
C ARG A 318 1.21 17.16 3.08
N LEU A 319 0.81 16.59 1.94
CA LEU A 319 -0.42 16.94 1.23
C LEU A 319 -1.62 16.08 1.62
N GLU A 320 -1.43 15.11 2.54
CA GLU A 320 -2.46 14.16 2.96
C GLU A 320 -3.72 14.86 3.48
N GLU A 321 -3.57 15.93 4.27
CA GLU A 321 -4.70 16.72 4.78
C GLU A 321 -5.38 17.59 3.71
N GLN A 322 -4.69 17.87 2.60
CA GLN A 322 -5.18 18.77 1.54
C GLN A 322 -5.91 18.02 0.42
N VAL A 323 -5.57 16.75 0.20
CA VAL A 323 -6.13 15.93 -0.87
C VAL A 323 -7.20 14.99 -0.32
N PRO A 324 -8.49 15.20 -0.62
CA PRO A 324 -9.54 14.37 -0.06
C PRO A 324 -9.50 12.95 -0.60
N ILE A 325 -10.06 12.02 0.17
CA ILE A 325 -10.30 10.64 -0.26
C ILE A 325 -11.12 10.63 -1.56
N PRO A 326 -10.81 9.76 -2.54
CA PRO A 326 -11.52 9.71 -3.81
C PRO A 326 -12.99 9.33 -3.64
N LYS A 327 -13.84 10.02 -4.40
CA LYS A 327 -15.29 9.82 -4.50
C LYS A 327 -15.67 8.94 -5.69
N PHE A 328 -14.72 8.70 -6.60
CA PHE A 328 -14.90 7.92 -7.83
C PHE A 328 -15.91 8.54 -8.79
N ILE A 329 -15.80 9.84 -9.01
CA ILE A 329 -16.64 10.59 -9.95
C ILE A 329 -16.33 10.10 -11.37
N GLY A 330 -17.34 9.59 -12.07
CA GLY A 330 -17.19 9.14 -13.45
C GLY A 330 -17.17 10.31 -14.44
N PHE A 331 -16.53 10.12 -15.59
CA PHE A 331 -16.58 11.12 -16.65
C PHE A 331 -17.97 11.20 -17.29
N GLU A 332 -18.59 12.39 -17.28
CA GLU A 332 -19.86 12.65 -17.97
C GLU A 332 -19.61 13.28 -19.34
N THR A 333 -19.88 12.56 -20.43
CA THR A 333 -19.85 13.14 -21.77
C THR A 333 -21.11 13.98 -21.99
N THR A 334 -20.99 15.30 -22.07
CA THR A 334 -22.10 16.20 -22.39
C THR A 334 -22.73 15.84 -23.74
N GLY A 335 -24.01 15.46 -23.75
CA GLY A 335 -24.86 15.44 -24.95
C GLY A 335 -25.16 14.07 -25.58
N TYR A 336 -24.42 13.02 -25.22
CA TYR A 336 -24.83 11.64 -25.52
C TYR A 336 -24.96 10.94 -24.18
N ALA A 337 -26.16 10.44 -23.88
CA ALA A 337 -26.31 9.44 -22.83
C ALA A 337 -25.21 8.41 -23.10
N SER A 338 -24.24 8.32 -22.20
CA SER A 338 -23.22 7.29 -22.24
C SER A 338 -24.01 6.02 -22.53
N THR A 339 -23.88 5.47 -23.75
CA THR A 339 -24.21 4.08 -23.98
C THR A 339 -23.36 3.44 -22.93
N ARG A 340 -23.99 3.11 -21.78
CA ARG A 340 -23.30 2.53 -20.63
C ARG A 340 -22.38 1.55 -21.31
N PHE A 341 -21.07 1.76 -21.22
CA PHE A 341 -20.16 0.66 -21.38
C PHE A 341 -20.65 -0.25 -20.27
N THR A 342 -21.61 -1.12 -20.61
CA THR A 342 -22.28 -1.97 -19.67
C THR A 342 -21.12 -2.65 -19.02
N SER A 343 -21.03 -2.51 -17.69
CA SER A 343 -20.05 -3.23 -16.92
C SER A 343 -20.21 -4.68 -17.34
N SER A 344 -19.38 -5.14 -18.27
CA SER A 344 -19.32 -6.54 -18.66
C SER A 344 -18.71 -7.34 -17.51
N GLY A 345 -18.32 -6.65 -16.43
CA GLY A 345 -17.89 -7.21 -15.17
C GLY A 345 -19.05 -7.94 -14.51
N VAL A 346 -18.74 -9.13 -14.02
CA VAL A 346 -19.64 -9.94 -13.18
C VAL A 346 -19.97 -9.23 -11.85
N VAL A 347 -19.23 -8.16 -11.51
CA VAL A 347 -19.29 -7.42 -10.24
C VAL A 347 -19.33 -5.91 -10.51
N ASP A 348 -20.10 -5.19 -9.69
CA ASP A 348 -20.26 -3.73 -9.72
C ASP A 348 -18.94 -3.00 -9.43
N ASP A 349 -18.68 -1.87 -10.11
CA ASP A 349 -17.45 -1.10 -9.97
C ASP A 349 -17.23 -0.61 -8.53
N SER A 350 -18.32 -0.38 -7.79
CA SER A 350 -18.29 0.00 -6.38
C SER A 350 -17.54 -1.01 -5.50
N TYR A 351 -17.54 -2.30 -5.86
CA TYR A 351 -16.79 -3.34 -5.16
C TYR A 351 -15.29 -3.02 -5.12
N PHE A 352 -14.70 -2.67 -6.27
CA PHE A 352 -13.28 -2.35 -6.37
C PHE A 352 -12.95 -1.00 -5.72
N GLN A 353 -13.86 -0.04 -5.82
CA GLN A 353 -13.75 1.25 -5.13
C GLN A 353 -13.68 1.06 -3.62
N TYR A 354 -14.53 0.21 -3.03
CA TYR A 354 -14.49 -0.10 -1.60
C TYR A 354 -13.18 -0.79 -1.20
N HIS A 355 -12.65 -1.70 -2.03
CA HIS A 355 -11.34 -2.31 -1.80
C HIS A 355 -10.24 -1.25 -1.75
N PHE A 356 -10.21 -0.33 -2.71
CA PHE A 356 -9.23 0.76 -2.73
C PHE A 356 -9.30 1.62 -1.46
N LEU A 357 -10.50 2.05 -1.06
CA LEU A 357 -10.70 2.84 0.15
C LEU A 357 -10.28 2.09 1.43
N ALA A 358 -10.54 0.78 1.48
CA ALA A 358 -10.10 -0.05 2.58
C ALA A 358 -8.56 -0.12 2.68
N GLN A 359 -7.84 -0.12 1.54
CA GLN A 359 -6.37 -0.04 1.52
C GLN A 359 -5.86 1.30 2.05
N VAL A 360 -6.49 2.41 1.65
CA VAL A 360 -6.15 3.76 2.15
C VAL A 360 -6.31 3.84 3.67
N ALA A 361 -7.45 3.39 4.20
CA ALA A 361 -7.69 3.36 5.65
C ALA A 361 -6.70 2.44 6.38
N HIS A 362 -6.35 1.29 5.79
CA HIS A 362 -5.37 0.37 6.37
C HIS A 362 -3.95 0.98 6.46
N ARG A 363 -3.53 1.78 5.46
CA ARG A 363 -2.23 2.48 5.49
C ARG A 363 -2.07 3.36 6.73
N ILE A 364 -3.15 4.03 7.16
CA ILE A 364 -3.17 4.87 8.36
C ILE A 364 -2.91 4.00 9.60
N ILE A 365 -3.57 2.84 9.71
CA ILE A 365 -3.37 1.89 10.81
C ILE A 365 -1.92 1.39 10.84
N LEU A 366 -1.36 1.00 9.69
CA LEU A 366 0.02 0.51 9.61
C LEU A 366 1.05 1.59 10.00
N THR A 367 0.81 2.83 9.57
CA THR A 367 1.64 3.98 9.95
C THR A 367 1.59 4.22 11.46
N ARG A 368 0.42 4.09 12.08
CA ARG A 368 0.26 4.18 13.54
C ARG A 368 0.98 3.05 14.27
N ILE A 369 0.87 1.82 13.79
CA ILE A 369 1.57 0.67 14.35
C ILE A 369 3.07 0.96 14.41
N ARG A 370 3.65 1.43 13.30
CA ARG A 370 5.04 1.86 13.24
C ARG A 370 5.33 2.96 14.27
N HIS A 371 4.56 4.04 14.25
CA HIS A 371 4.76 5.21 15.12
C HIS A 371 4.46 5.00 16.60
N SER A 372 3.80 3.90 16.97
CA SER A 372 3.40 3.63 18.35
C SER A 372 4.17 2.47 18.99
N LEU A 373 4.58 1.45 18.21
CA LEU A 373 5.14 0.21 18.77
C LEU A 373 6.62 -0.04 18.46
N TYR A 374 7.22 0.62 17.46
CA TYR A 374 8.57 0.29 16.98
C TYR A 374 9.68 1.09 17.67
N PHE A 375 9.56 1.24 18.99
CA PHE A 375 10.56 1.89 19.84
C PHE A 375 10.51 1.30 21.24
N TYR A 376 11.59 1.51 21.98
CA TYR A 376 11.65 1.17 23.40
C TYR A 376 12.54 2.13 24.17
N CYS A 377 12.39 2.21 25.49
CA CYS A 377 13.32 2.96 26.33
C CYS A 377 14.29 2.01 27.03
N GLU A 378 15.59 2.29 26.92
CA GLU A 378 16.57 1.69 27.83
C GLU A 378 16.54 2.45 29.15
N LEU A 379 16.02 1.82 30.21
CA LEU A 379 16.35 2.27 31.55
C LEU A 379 17.85 2.09 31.72
N SER A 380 18.59 3.20 31.66
CA SER A 380 20.00 3.21 32.00
C SER A 380 20.11 2.72 33.45
N CYS A 381 20.56 1.47 33.58
CA CYS A 381 20.69 0.76 34.84
C CYS A 381 21.60 1.52 35.84
N HIS A 382 22.40 2.47 35.35
CA HIS A 382 23.29 3.31 36.16
C HIS A 382 22.56 4.29 37.10
N SER A 383 21.38 4.84 36.74
CA SER A 383 20.72 5.84 37.61
C SER A 383 19.76 5.24 38.65
N LEU A 384 19.19 4.05 38.40
CA LEU A 384 18.26 3.40 39.34
C LEU A 384 18.95 2.44 40.34
N LYS A 385 20.10 1.86 40.00
CA LYS A 385 20.88 0.97 40.89
C LYS A 385 21.24 1.64 42.22
N ALA A 386 21.31 2.96 42.27
CA ALA A 386 21.72 3.72 43.46
C ALA A 386 20.57 4.08 44.43
N LYS A 387 19.29 3.83 44.09
CA LYS A 387 18.17 4.41 44.87
C LYS A 387 17.00 3.48 45.25
N LEU A 388 16.92 2.22 44.81
CA LEU A 388 15.82 1.32 45.19
C LEU A 388 16.29 -0.07 45.65
N HIS A 389 15.52 -0.64 46.58
CA HIS A 389 15.71 -1.99 47.14
C HIS A 389 15.47 -3.09 46.08
N PRO A 390 16.18 -4.24 46.11
CA PRO A 390 16.19 -5.25 45.03
C PRO A 390 14.80 -5.78 44.62
N LEU A 391 13.88 -5.96 45.57
CA LEU A 391 12.52 -6.44 45.31
C LEU A 391 11.61 -5.37 44.66
N THR A 392 11.81 -4.10 44.98
CA THR A 392 11.09 -2.97 44.39
C THR A 392 11.61 -2.65 43.00
N LEU A 393 12.91 -2.89 42.77
CA LEU A 393 13.54 -2.79 41.46
C LEU A 393 13.01 -3.85 40.48
N ILE A 394 12.69 -5.06 40.92
CA ILE A 394 12.09 -6.10 40.05
C ILE A 394 10.68 -5.71 39.61
N HIS A 395 9.83 -5.22 40.54
CA HIS A 395 8.49 -4.72 40.18
C HIS A 395 8.57 -3.48 39.28
N HIS A 396 9.47 -2.53 39.58
CA HIS A 396 9.68 -1.39 38.70
C HIS A 396 10.29 -1.79 37.35
N LEU A 397 11.21 -2.75 37.25
CA LEU A 397 11.75 -3.18 35.96
C LEU A 397 10.69 -3.94 35.12
N ALA A 398 9.78 -4.65 35.79
CA ALA A 398 8.61 -5.26 35.16
C ALA A 398 7.62 -4.21 34.63
N ASP A 399 7.43 -3.10 35.35
CA ASP A 399 6.49 -2.02 34.96
C ASP A 399 7.12 -0.87 34.13
N SER A 400 8.45 -0.69 34.14
CA SER A 400 9.11 0.54 33.66
C SER A 400 9.93 0.35 32.37
N GLY A 401 10.14 -0.90 31.90
CA GLY A 401 10.80 -1.22 30.64
C GLY A 401 9.81 -1.39 29.48
N THR A 402 8.95 -0.40 29.26
CA THR A 402 7.74 -0.46 28.42
C THR A 402 8.03 -0.80 26.96
N PHE A 403 7.89 -2.09 26.67
CA PHE A 403 7.99 -2.73 25.36
C PHE A 403 6.68 -3.46 25.08
N PRO A 404 6.02 -3.13 23.97
CA PRO A 404 5.13 -1.96 23.87
C PRO A 404 4.09 -1.88 25.00
N LEU A 405 3.56 -0.67 25.26
CA LEU A 405 2.51 -0.45 26.25
C LEU A 405 1.27 -1.33 25.95
N PRO A 406 0.85 -2.25 26.85
CA PRO A 406 -0.28 -3.15 26.60
C PRO A 406 -1.58 -2.45 26.19
N ALA A 407 -1.82 -1.24 26.74
CA ALA A 407 -2.96 -0.40 26.37
C ALA A 407 -2.90 0.04 24.90
N ILE A 408 -1.74 0.49 24.41
CA ILE A 408 -1.55 0.89 23.01
C ILE A 408 -1.73 -0.32 22.09
N ASN A 409 -1.17 -1.47 22.47
CA ASN A 409 -1.32 -2.71 21.73
C ASN A 409 -2.79 -3.15 21.61
N THR A 410 -3.53 -3.12 22.72
CA THR A 410 -4.95 -3.44 22.77
C THR A 410 -5.77 -2.50 21.89
N GLU A 411 -5.48 -1.20 21.95
CA GLU A 411 -6.14 -0.19 21.14
C GLU A 411 -5.86 -0.38 19.63
N LEU A 412 -4.62 -0.70 19.24
CA LEU A 412 -4.29 -0.98 17.83
C LEU A 412 -5.01 -2.23 17.30
N HIS A 413 -5.11 -3.29 18.11
CA HIS A 413 -5.95 -4.45 17.77
C HIS A 413 -7.41 -4.06 17.64
N HIS A 414 -7.92 -3.21 18.53
CA HIS A 414 -9.30 -2.71 18.48
C HIS A 414 -9.55 -1.89 17.21
N GLN A 415 -8.66 -0.97 16.84
CA GLN A 415 -8.75 -0.17 15.61
C GLN A 415 -8.73 -1.05 14.36
N LEU A 416 -7.86 -2.06 14.32
CA LEU A 416 -7.80 -3.01 13.21
C LEU A 416 -9.10 -3.80 13.07
N GLU A 417 -9.67 -4.26 14.18
CA GLU A 417 -10.93 -4.99 14.19
C GLU A 417 -12.12 -4.08 13.86
N GLN A 418 -12.10 -2.82 14.29
CA GLN A 418 -13.06 -1.81 13.86
C GLN A 418 -12.99 -1.57 12.35
N TRP A 419 -11.78 -1.44 11.78
CA TRP A 419 -11.61 -1.32 10.35
C TRP A 419 -12.26 -2.50 9.62
N ARG A 420 -11.99 -3.74 10.07
CA ARG A 420 -12.55 -4.97 9.48
C ARG A 420 -14.06 -5.06 9.60
N THR A 421 -14.62 -4.77 10.77
CA THR A 421 -16.06 -4.91 11.05
C THR A 421 -16.90 -3.81 10.41
N ASN A 422 -16.30 -2.65 10.13
CA ASN A 422 -16.97 -1.54 9.43
C ASN A 422 -16.81 -1.57 7.90
N LEU A 423 -16.15 -2.60 7.33
CA LEU A 423 -16.10 -2.79 5.88
C LEU A 423 -17.52 -2.99 5.32
N PRO A 424 -17.82 -2.49 4.11
CA PRO A 424 -19.07 -2.77 3.42
C PRO A 424 -19.31 -4.28 3.29
N ALA A 425 -20.57 -4.71 3.41
CA ALA A 425 -20.96 -6.12 3.38
C ALA A 425 -20.48 -6.87 2.11
N THR A 426 -20.30 -6.15 1.00
CA THR A 426 -19.81 -6.70 -0.28
C THR A 426 -18.35 -7.12 -0.26
N ILE A 427 -17.53 -6.55 0.63
CA ILE A 427 -16.09 -6.85 0.76
C ILE A 427 -15.70 -7.34 2.16
N GLN A 428 -16.67 -7.44 3.07
CA GLN A 428 -16.45 -7.92 4.42
C GLN A 428 -16.07 -9.40 4.41
N PHE A 429 -15.10 -9.78 5.24
CA PHE A 429 -14.58 -11.15 5.30
C PHE A 429 -14.45 -11.65 6.74
N ASN A 430 -14.58 -12.97 6.91
CA ASN A 430 -14.39 -13.64 8.19
C ASN A 430 -12.96 -14.16 8.35
N ASN A 431 -12.47 -14.15 9.59
CA ASN A 431 -11.09 -14.51 9.96
C ASN A 431 -10.89 -16.04 10.11
N ALA A 432 -11.67 -16.85 9.39
CA ALA A 432 -11.53 -18.31 9.48
C ALA A 432 -10.10 -18.67 9.01
N PRO A 433 -9.30 -19.37 9.82
CA PRO A 433 -7.98 -19.80 9.39
C PRO A 433 -8.13 -20.58 8.08
N TYR A 434 -7.21 -20.38 7.12
CA TYR A 434 -7.12 -21.12 5.85
C TYR A 434 -6.81 -22.63 6.04
N SER A 435 -7.15 -23.18 7.21
CA SER A 435 -7.08 -24.59 7.58
C SER A 435 -8.46 -25.24 7.39
N SER A 436 -8.88 -25.40 6.14
CA SER A 436 -9.73 -26.52 5.73
C SER A 436 -9.73 -26.62 4.21
N HIS A 437 -8.64 -27.16 3.66
CA HIS A 437 -8.87 -28.11 2.58
C HIS A 437 -9.82 -29.17 3.15
N PRO A 438 -11.00 -29.42 2.54
CA PRO A 438 -11.71 -30.64 2.85
C PRO A 438 -10.79 -31.77 2.42
N THR A 439 -10.23 -32.51 3.38
CA THR A 439 -9.72 -33.84 3.12
C THR A 439 -10.80 -34.58 2.33
N PRO A 440 -10.51 -35.25 1.20
CA PRO A 440 -11.52 -36.02 0.50
C PRO A 440 -12.13 -36.99 1.52
N ALA A 441 -13.40 -36.75 1.85
CA ALA A 441 -14.13 -37.60 2.77
C ALA A 441 -14.13 -39.00 2.16
N THR A 442 -13.45 -39.94 2.82
CA THR A 442 -13.62 -41.36 2.58
C THR A 442 -15.12 -41.65 2.74
N PRO A 443 -15.81 -42.23 1.75
CA PRO A 443 -17.25 -42.42 1.84
C PRO A 443 -17.54 -43.46 2.93
N SER A 444 -17.99 -43.00 4.10
CA SER A 444 -18.55 -43.87 5.13
C SER A 444 -19.93 -44.31 4.66
N ILE A 445 -20.04 -45.57 4.26
CA ILE A 445 -21.28 -46.25 3.92
C ILE A 445 -22.03 -46.50 5.24
N HIS A 446 -22.99 -45.64 5.58
CA HIS A 446 -24.11 -46.00 6.44
C HIS A 446 -25.36 -45.18 6.07
N PRO A 447 -26.48 -45.83 5.72
CA PRO A 447 -27.73 -45.14 5.44
C PRO A 447 -28.49 -44.87 6.75
N SER A 448 -29.08 -43.69 6.87
CA SER A 448 -30.18 -43.45 7.82
C SER A 448 -31.24 -42.58 7.15
N PRO A 449 -32.52 -42.97 7.19
CA PRO A 449 -33.57 -42.32 6.42
C PRO A 449 -34.33 -41.30 7.27
N SER A 450 -34.51 -40.08 6.76
CA SER A 450 -35.64 -39.22 7.18
C SER A 450 -35.93 -38.22 6.07
N ALA A 451 -37.04 -38.43 5.38
CA ALA A 451 -37.63 -37.50 4.44
C ALA A 451 -38.41 -36.41 5.20
N SER A 452 -38.41 -35.17 4.68
CA SER A 452 -39.60 -34.32 4.72
C SER A 452 -39.46 -33.03 3.89
N ILE A 453 -40.33 -32.97 2.87
CA ILE A 453 -41.21 -31.85 2.47
C ILE A 453 -40.60 -30.74 1.58
N ALA A 454 -41.10 -30.75 0.34
CA ALA A 454 -40.92 -29.76 -0.72
C ALA A 454 -41.89 -28.57 -0.59
N SER A 455 -41.48 -27.40 -1.09
CA SER A 455 -42.33 -26.26 -1.54
C SER A 455 -41.44 -25.19 -2.24
N PRO A 456 -41.96 -24.30 -3.11
CA PRO A 456 -41.92 -24.47 -4.57
C PRO A 456 -40.92 -23.55 -5.29
N ALA A 457 -40.59 -23.94 -6.53
CA ALA A 457 -39.66 -23.29 -7.42
C ALA A 457 -40.10 -21.87 -7.85
N HIS A 458 -39.26 -20.87 -7.59
CA HIS A 458 -39.23 -19.63 -8.35
C HIS A 458 -38.35 -19.82 -9.60
N LEU A 459 -38.98 -19.75 -10.77
CA LEU A 459 -38.34 -19.72 -12.08
C LEU A 459 -37.34 -18.57 -12.16
N SER A 460 -36.06 -18.88 -11.97
CA SER A 460 -34.94 -18.00 -12.24
C SER A 460 -34.15 -18.60 -13.40
N SER A 461 -33.84 -17.77 -14.40
CA SER A 461 -32.97 -18.03 -15.55
C SER A 461 -31.77 -18.95 -15.21
N PRO A 462 -31.33 -19.85 -16.11
CA PRO A 462 -30.25 -20.78 -15.82
C PRO A 462 -28.93 -20.02 -15.64
N ARG A 463 -28.58 -19.73 -14.37
CA ARG A 463 -27.23 -19.29 -13.99
C ARG A 463 -26.26 -20.42 -14.36
N PRO A 464 -25.25 -20.19 -15.20
CA PRO A 464 -24.33 -21.26 -15.59
C PRO A 464 -23.57 -21.78 -14.37
N ARG A 465 -23.52 -23.11 -14.24
CA ARG A 465 -22.90 -23.82 -13.12
C ARG A 465 -21.40 -23.53 -13.06
N GLN A 466 -20.99 -22.72 -12.08
CA GLN A 466 -19.59 -22.57 -11.66
C GLN A 466 -19.07 -23.94 -11.21
N LYS A 467 -18.05 -24.47 -11.90
CA LYS A 467 -17.52 -25.84 -11.65
C LYS A 467 -16.74 -25.98 -10.33
N ASP A 468 -16.24 -24.87 -9.80
CA ASP A 468 -15.61 -24.78 -8.49
C ASP A 468 -16.17 -23.56 -7.75
N PRO A 469 -17.00 -23.74 -6.71
CA PRO A 469 -17.57 -22.63 -5.95
C PRO A 469 -16.50 -21.77 -5.24
N ASN A 470 -15.24 -22.25 -5.15
CA ASN A 470 -14.15 -21.54 -4.49
C ASN A 470 -13.25 -20.75 -5.45
N GLN A 471 -13.44 -20.84 -6.77
CA GLN A 471 -12.63 -20.07 -7.72
C GLN A 471 -13.16 -18.62 -7.81
N PRO A 472 -12.31 -17.59 -7.59
CA PRO A 472 -12.70 -16.19 -7.78
C PRO A 472 -13.21 -15.94 -9.19
N LEU A 473 -14.14 -15.00 -9.40
CA LEU A 473 -14.80 -14.80 -10.70
C LEU A 473 -13.91 -14.14 -11.76
N SER A 474 -12.85 -13.46 -11.35
CA SER A 474 -11.87 -12.83 -12.24
C SER A 474 -10.51 -12.69 -11.54
N PRO A 475 -9.42 -12.42 -12.29
CA PRO A 475 -8.12 -12.10 -11.69
C PRO A 475 -8.20 -10.90 -10.74
N ALA A 476 -8.92 -9.83 -11.09
CA ALA A 476 -9.06 -8.67 -10.22
C ALA A 476 -9.74 -8.99 -8.89
N ILE A 477 -10.82 -9.79 -8.89
CA ILE A 477 -11.50 -10.19 -7.65
C ILE A 477 -10.57 -11.05 -6.79
N ALA A 478 -9.86 -12.00 -7.40
CA ALA A 478 -8.84 -12.77 -6.70
C ALA A 478 -7.84 -11.83 -6.01
N VAL A 479 -7.37 -10.81 -6.75
CA VAL A 479 -6.33 -9.88 -6.30
C VAL A 479 -6.83 -9.05 -5.13
N THR A 480 -7.97 -8.37 -5.29
CA THR A 480 -8.47 -7.45 -4.27
C THR A 480 -8.88 -8.17 -3.00
N ASP A 481 -9.50 -9.36 -3.10
CA ASP A 481 -9.80 -10.18 -1.92
C ASP A 481 -8.54 -10.64 -1.18
N ALA A 482 -7.52 -11.07 -1.93
CA ALA A 482 -6.25 -11.49 -1.33
C ALA A 482 -5.50 -10.32 -0.69
N MET A 483 -5.50 -9.15 -1.33
CA MET A 483 -4.93 -7.92 -0.78
C MET A 483 -5.63 -7.52 0.52
N LEU A 484 -6.96 -7.49 0.53
CA LEU A 484 -7.75 -7.06 1.69
C LEU A 484 -7.54 -7.98 2.91
N LYS A 485 -7.58 -9.30 2.70
CA LYS A 485 -7.29 -10.30 3.75
C LYS A 485 -5.83 -10.25 4.19
N GLY A 486 -4.91 -10.12 3.24
CA GLY A 486 -3.48 -10.00 3.49
C GLY A 486 -3.14 -8.79 4.36
N ARG A 487 -3.76 -7.62 4.10
CA ARG A 487 -3.59 -6.42 4.93
C ARG A 487 -3.92 -6.67 6.39
N HIS A 488 -5.07 -7.29 6.67
CA HIS A 488 -5.44 -7.65 8.04
C HIS A 488 -4.37 -8.50 8.73
N MET A 489 -3.87 -9.53 8.04
CA MET A 489 -2.81 -10.40 8.57
C MET A 489 -1.51 -9.63 8.80
N ILE A 490 -1.07 -8.83 7.82
CA ILE A 490 0.12 -7.99 7.90
C ILE A 490 0.04 -7.03 9.09
N ALA A 491 -1.08 -6.35 9.32
CA ALA A 491 -1.21 -5.48 10.49
C ALA A 491 -1.12 -6.26 11.80
N ARG A 492 -1.77 -7.44 11.92
CA ARG A 492 -1.63 -8.31 13.10
C ARG A 492 -0.19 -8.79 13.32
N PHE A 493 0.51 -9.10 12.23
CA PHE A 493 1.93 -9.44 12.27
C PHE A 493 2.75 -8.27 12.81
N HIS A 494 2.59 -7.07 12.26
CA HIS A 494 3.34 -5.89 12.71
C HIS A 494 3.00 -5.45 14.13
N ILE A 495 1.78 -5.71 14.63
CA ILE A 495 1.42 -5.50 16.04
C ILE A 495 2.17 -6.48 16.95
N GLY A 496 2.24 -7.76 16.59
CA GLY A 496 2.93 -8.79 17.39
C GLY A 496 4.47 -8.76 17.28
N ARG A 497 5.02 -8.18 16.22
CA ARG A 497 6.45 -8.23 15.90
C ARG A 497 7.37 -7.55 16.92
N PRO A 498 7.04 -6.41 17.56
CA PRO A 498 7.82 -5.86 18.67
C PRO A 498 7.95 -6.81 19.88
N TYR A 499 6.95 -7.67 20.11
CA TYR A 499 7.02 -8.70 21.15
C TYR A 499 7.97 -9.83 20.77
N LEU A 500 8.07 -10.16 19.47
CA LEU A 500 9.10 -11.09 18.98
C LEU A 500 10.50 -10.51 19.17
N TYR A 501 10.69 -9.21 18.89
CA TYR A 501 11.94 -8.51 19.21
C TYR A 501 12.28 -8.63 20.70
N LYS A 502 11.30 -8.35 21.59
CA LYS A 502 11.46 -8.49 23.05
C LYS A 502 11.89 -9.92 23.42
N ALA A 503 11.23 -10.93 22.84
CA ALA A 503 11.52 -12.33 23.13
C ALA A 503 12.93 -12.75 22.73
N LEU A 504 13.43 -12.25 21.60
CA LEU A 504 14.79 -12.54 21.15
C LEU A 504 15.86 -11.79 21.95
N ARG A 505 15.54 -10.59 22.44
CA ARG A 505 16.51 -9.73 23.11
C ARG A 505 16.61 -9.97 24.62
N ILE A 506 15.47 -10.09 25.30
CA ILE A 506 15.36 -10.16 26.76
C ILE A 506 14.32 -11.22 27.18
N PRO A 507 14.54 -12.51 26.85
CA PRO A 507 13.55 -13.58 27.07
C PRO A 507 13.13 -13.76 28.53
N HIS A 508 13.97 -13.38 29.49
CA HIS A 508 13.69 -13.49 30.93
C HIS A 508 12.66 -12.46 31.45
N LEU A 509 12.29 -11.46 30.64
CA LEU A 509 11.27 -10.44 30.98
C LEU A 509 9.96 -10.66 30.21
N LEU A 510 9.76 -11.82 29.58
CA LEU A 510 8.52 -12.15 28.89
C LEU A 510 7.42 -12.50 29.89
N THR A 511 6.24 -11.94 29.64
CA THR A 511 4.99 -12.33 30.30
C THR A 511 4.21 -13.33 29.43
N ASP A 512 3.19 -13.97 30.00
CA ASP A 512 2.28 -14.82 29.23
C ASP A 512 1.56 -14.04 28.12
N GLU A 513 1.25 -12.76 28.38
CA GLU A 513 0.62 -11.87 27.39
C GLU A 513 1.57 -11.58 26.22
N ASP A 514 2.86 -11.34 26.50
CA ASP A 514 3.87 -11.18 25.43
C ASP A 514 3.93 -12.42 24.55
N LEU A 515 3.92 -13.62 25.14
CA LEU A 515 3.95 -14.89 24.41
C LEU A 515 2.70 -15.07 23.53
N VAL A 516 1.54 -14.61 23.97
CA VAL A 516 0.31 -14.58 23.16
C VAL A 516 0.48 -13.65 21.96
N GLN A 517 1.07 -12.46 22.15
CA GLN A 517 1.34 -11.53 21.05
C GLN A 517 2.37 -12.08 20.05
N VAL A 518 3.44 -12.71 20.54
CA VAL A 518 4.43 -13.41 19.69
C VAL A 518 3.76 -14.50 18.86
N ARG A 519 2.96 -15.37 19.50
CA ARG A 519 2.23 -16.43 18.80
C ARG A 519 1.31 -15.85 17.72
N SER A 520 0.50 -14.84 18.07
CA SER A 520 -0.40 -14.18 17.12
C SER A 520 0.37 -13.54 15.97
N GLY A 521 1.48 -12.85 16.26
CA GLY A 521 2.33 -12.23 15.25
C GLY A 521 2.89 -13.26 14.27
N LEU A 522 3.50 -14.34 14.77
CA LEU A 522 4.07 -15.42 13.95
C LEU A 522 3.01 -16.15 13.12
N GLN A 523 1.82 -16.40 13.67
CA GLN A 523 0.71 -17.00 12.91
C GLN A 523 0.27 -16.12 11.74
N ASN A 524 0.32 -14.80 11.90
CA ASN A 524 -0.05 -13.85 10.86
C ASN A 524 1.13 -13.44 9.96
N ALA A 525 2.35 -13.87 10.27
CA ALA A 525 3.55 -13.68 9.44
C ALA A 525 3.60 -14.68 8.27
N MET A 526 2.76 -15.72 8.32
CA MET A 526 2.74 -16.81 7.36
C MET A 526 1.42 -16.81 6.58
N ASP A 527 1.39 -17.59 5.50
CA ASP A 527 0.17 -17.92 4.75
C ASP A 527 -0.62 -16.73 4.15
N TRP A 528 0.08 -15.68 3.74
CA TRP A 528 -0.57 -14.54 3.11
C TRP A 528 -1.27 -14.93 1.81
N PRO A 529 -2.58 -14.64 1.65
CA PRO A 529 -3.37 -15.09 0.50
C PRO A 529 -2.76 -14.72 -0.86
N ILE A 530 -2.09 -13.57 -0.93
CA ILE A 530 -1.44 -13.07 -2.16
C ILE A 530 -0.24 -13.91 -2.63
N THR A 531 0.29 -14.78 -1.76
CA THR A 531 1.39 -15.72 -2.04
C THR A 531 0.90 -17.16 -2.27
N GLN A 532 -0.41 -17.41 -2.17
CA GLN A 532 -1.00 -18.74 -2.15
C GLN A 532 -2.09 -18.93 -3.22
N GLY A 533 -2.64 -20.14 -3.28
CA GLY A 533 -3.78 -20.48 -4.15
C GLY A 533 -3.53 -20.14 -5.62
N ILE A 534 -4.48 -19.41 -6.21
CA ILE A 534 -4.45 -19.00 -7.62
C ILE A 534 -3.24 -18.11 -7.95
N PHE A 535 -2.69 -17.38 -6.97
CA PHE A 535 -1.51 -16.52 -7.17
C PHE A 535 -0.21 -17.29 -7.37
N ARG A 536 -0.14 -18.56 -6.96
CA ARG A 536 1.01 -19.40 -7.34
C ARG A 536 1.05 -19.65 -8.85
N LYS A 537 -0.12 -19.62 -9.50
CA LYS A 537 -0.26 -19.80 -10.96
C LYS A 537 -0.14 -18.46 -11.69
N MET A 538 -0.84 -17.43 -11.21
CA MET A 538 -0.85 -16.08 -11.81
C MET A 538 0.45 -15.31 -11.53
N LYS A 539 1.55 -15.70 -12.15
CA LYS A 539 2.87 -15.04 -12.04
C LYS A 539 2.85 -13.65 -12.67
N SER A 540 2.07 -13.42 -13.71
CA SER A 540 2.00 -12.13 -14.39
C SER A 540 1.34 -11.01 -13.57
N CYS A 541 0.74 -11.34 -12.41
CA CYS A 541 0.31 -10.36 -11.41
C CYS A 541 1.46 -9.85 -10.50
N ILE A 542 2.73 -10.18 -10.76
CA ILE A 542 3.89 -9.74 -9.95
C ILE A 542 3.91 -8.24 -9.61
N PRO A 543 3.61 -7.30 -10.55
CA PRO A 543 3.61 -5.86 -10.21
C PRO A 543 2.67 -5.50 -9.05
N ILE A 544 1.61 -6.28 -8.85
CA ILE A 544 0.65 -6.11 -7.75
C ILE A 544 1.16 -6.77 -6.45
N LYS A 545 1.96 -7.83 -6.56
CA LYS A 545 2.43 -8.62 -5.41
C LYS A 545 3.62 -7.99 -4.70
N PHE A 546 4.48 -7.26 -5.42
CA PHE A 546 5.76 -6.78 -4.90
C PHE A 546 5.63 -6.10 -3.53
N ALA A 547 4.74 -5.11 -3.42
CA ALA A 547 4.55 -4.34 -2.20
C ALA A 547 4.05 -5.17 -0.99
N PHE A 548 3.45 -6.33 -1.24
CA PHE A 548 3.01 -7.25 -0.19
C PHE A 548 4.11 -8.23 0.18
N CYS A 549 4.87 -8.73 -0.79
CA CYS A 549 5.99 -9.64 -0.53
C CYS A 549 7.21 -8.94 0.09
N SER A 550 7.27 -7.61 0.06
CA SER A 550 8.35 -6.81 0.65
C SER A 550 8.17 -6.51 2.14
N GLN A 551 6.94 -6.61 2.65
CA GLN A 551 6.63 -6.57 4.09
C GLN A 551 6.85 -7.97 4.68
#